data_AF-A0A354FWZ4-F1
#
_entry.id   AF-A0A354FWZ4-F1
#
_cell.length_a   1.000
_cell.length_b   1.000
_cell.length_c   1.000
_cell.angle_alpha   90.00
_cell.angle_beta   90.00
_cell.angle_gamma   90.00
#
_symmetry.space_group_name_H-M   'P 1'
#
loop_
_entity.id
_entity.type
_entity.pdbx_description
1 polymer ?
#
loop_
_entity_poly.entity_id
_entity_poly.type
_entity_poly.pdbx_seq_one_letter_code
_entity_poly.pdbx_strand_id
1 'polypeptide(L)'
;HYHHVWALDGFRTVVLTALIWSAGIEVPEGGVKSKPLTEDDLNDNLDSYGKNMKRLKLPNPSDWKKLGPARIDEKREAAFTK
;
A
#
# COMPACT_ATOMS: atom_id res chain seq x y z
N HIS A 1 -3.69 0.20 12.06
CA HIS A 1 -3.46 0.67 10.68
C HIS A 1 -2.48 -0.26 9.99
N TYR A 2 -2.74 -0.66 8.74
CA TYR A 2 -1.84 -1.57 8.01
C TYR A 2 -0.82 -0.76 7.23
N HIS A 3 0.41 -0.68 7.73
CA HIS A 3 1.51 0.04 7.07
C HIS A 3 2.23 -0.80 6.00
N HIS A 4 1.86 -2.07 5.81
CA HIS A 4 2.51 -2.95 4.83
C HIS A 4 2.37 -2.46 3.38
N VAL A 5 1.33 -1.69 3.07
CA VAL A 5 1.13 -1.08 1.75
C VAL A 5 2.27 -0.11 1.37
N TRP A 6 3.01 0.43 2.34
CA TRP A 6 4.19 1.26 2.07
C TRP A 6 5.30 0.51 1.35
N ALA A 7 5.32 -0.83 1.41
CA ALA A 7 6.26 -1.65 0.64
C ALA A 7 6.01 -1.55 -0.89
N LEU A 8 4.84 -1.10 -1.33
CA LEU A 8 4.49 -0.98 -2.75
C LEU A 8 4.96 0.34 -3.35
N ASP A 9 5.82 0.27 -4.37
CA ASP A 9 6.34 1.43 -5.08
C ASP A 9 5.22 2.34 -5.61
N GLY A 10 4.19 1.76 -6.20
CA GLY A 10 3.05 2.50 -6.73
C GLY A 10 2.29 3.29 -5.65
N PHE A 11 2.17 2.74 -4.43
CA PHE A 11 1.53 3.46 -3.33
C PHE A 11 2.37 4.68 -2.92
N ARG A 12 3.70 4.51 -2.81
CA ARG A 12 4.61 5.61 -2.50
C ARG A 12 4.60 6.68 -3.59
N THR A 13 4.57 6.29 -4.87
CA THR A 13 4.44 7.23 -5.99
C THR A 13 3.15 8.04 -5.90
N VAL A 14 2.00 7.41 -5.65
CA VAL A 14 0.72 8.12 -5.51
C VAL A 14 0.78 9.16 -4.39
N VAL A 15 1.27 8.77 -3.21
CA VAL A 15 1.35 9.67 -2.06
C VAL A 15 2.30 10.85 -2.34
N LEU A 16 3.49 10.59 -2.88
CA LEU A 16 4.46 11.63 -3.19
C LEU A 16 3.97 12.57 -4.31
N THR A 17 3.35 12.01 -5.35
CA THR A 17 2.71 12.80 -6.42
C THR A 17 1.61 13.69 -5.87
N ALA A 18 0.73 13.17 -5.01
CA ALA A 18 -0.33 13.95 -4.38
C ALA A 18 0.22 15.09 -3.50
N LEU A 19 1.33 14.84 -2.80
CA LEU A 19 1.99 15.85 -1.97
C LEU A 19 2.52 17.02 -2.80
N ILE A 20 3.28 16.75 -3.85
CA ILE A 20 3.85 17.83 -4.69
C ILE A 20 2.76 18.59 -5.45
N TRP A 21 1.72 17.89 -5.89
CA TRP A 21 0.56 18.49 -6.55
C TRP A 21 -0.18 19.43 -5.60
N SER A 22 -0.42 18.99 -4.35
CA SER A 22 -1.05 19.82 -3.32
C SER A 22 -0.20 21.04 -2.96
N ALA A 23 1.12 20.94 -3.11
CA ALA A 23 2.05 22.06 -2.93
C ALA A 23 2.14 22.99 -4.16
N GLY A 24 1.40 22.72 -5.24
CA GLY A 24 1.41 23.52 -6.48
C GLY A 24 2.64 23.29 -7.36
N ILE A 25 3.38 22.20 -7.14
CA ILE A 25 4.54 21.81 -7.95
C ILE A 25 4.07 20.96 -9.12
N GLU A 26 4.68 21.15 -10.29
CA GLU A 26 4.40 20.35 -11.49
C GLU A 26 4.71 18.86 -11.25
N VAL A 27 3.77 18.00 -11.64
CA VAL A 27 3.91 16.55 -11.48
C VAL A 27 4.70 15.99 -12.67
N PRO A 28 5.82 15.30 -12.44
CA PRO A 28 6.59 14.68 -13.53
C PRO A 28 5.81 13.54 -14.19
N GLU A 29 6.08 13.32 -15.47
CA GLU A 29 5.51 12.19 -16.21
C GLU A 29 5.88 10.86 -15.54
N GLY A 30 4.87 10.03 -15.27
CA GLY A 30 5.05 8.76 -14.53
C GLY A 30 5.20 8.92 -13.01
N GLY A 31 4.94 10.12 -12.47
CA GLY A 31 4.86 10.41 -11.05
C GLY A 31 6.19 10.51 -10.31
N VAL A 32 6.14 10.92 -9.05
CA VAL A 32 7.34 11.10 -8.22
C VAL A 32 7.94 9.73 -7.89
N LYS A 33 9.23 9.57 -8.19
CA LYS A 33 9.97 8.35 -7.90
C LYS A 33 10.52 8.37 -6.47
N SER A 34 10.45 7.24 -5.81
CA SER A 34 11.11 6.97 -4.52
C SER A 34 12.12 5.85 -4.67
N LYS A 35 13.10 5.79 -3.77
CA LYS A 35 13.96 4.61 -3.68
C LYS A 35 13.11 3.35 -3.40
N PRO A 36 13.44 2.19 -3.99
CA PRO A 36 12.88 0.91 -3.57
C PRO A 36 13.19 0.67 -2.08
N LEU A 37 12.25 0.07 -1.36
CA LEU A 37 12.43 -0.31 0.04
C LEU A 37 12.94 -1.75 0.13
N THR A 38 13.85 -1.98 1.06
CA THR A 38 14.26 -3.31 1.50
C THR A 38 13.35 -3.81 2.63
N GLU A 39 13.48 -5.10 3.00
CA GLU A 39 12.82 -5.60 4.21
C GLU A 39 13.35 -4.92 5.48
N ASP A 40 14.63 -4.55 5.54
CA ASP A 40 15.18 -3.83 6.69
C ASP A 40 14.50 -2.47 6.83
N ASP A 41 14.45 -1.67 5.75
CA ASP A 41 13.80 -0.36 5.76
C ASP A 41 12.34 -0.42 6.25
N LEU A 42 11.61 -1.47 5.86
CA LEU A 42 10.21 -1.67 6.25
C LEU A 42 10.04 -2.00 7.74
N ASN A 43 11.07 -2.56 8.38
CA ASN A 43 11.01 -3.05 9.75
C ASN A 43 11.72 -2.13 10.77
N ASP A 44 12.55 -1.18 10.32
CA ASP A 44 13.38 -0.34 11.19
C ASP A 44 12.60 0.49 12.22
N ASN A 45 11.37 0.92 11.90
CA ASN A 45 10.57 1.83 12.73
C ASN A 45 9.18 1.26 13.11
N LEU A 46 9.06 -0.06 13.21
CA LEU A 46 7.80 -0.69 13.64
C LEU A 46 7.60 -0.58 15.15
N ASP A 47 6.36 -0.34 15.57
CA ASP A 47 6.00 -0.39 16.99
C ASP A 47 6.34 -1.77 17.58
N SER A 48 6.79 -1.77 18.83
CA SER A 48 7.03 -3.02 19.56
C SER A 48 5.70 -3.66 19.95
N TYR A 49 5.35 -4.75 19.27
CA TYR A 49 4.22 -5.61 19.65
C TYR A 49 4.60 -6.74 20.61
N GLY A 50 5.69 -6.55 21.37
CA GLY A 50 6.21 -7.53 22.32
C GLY A 50 6.46 -8.89 21.67
N LYS A 51 5.99 -9.97 22.32
CA LYS A 51 6.16 -11.36 21.84
C LYS A 51 5.52 -11.65 20.48
N ASN A 52 4.63 -10.78 20.01
CA ASN A 52 3.91 -10.95 18.74
C ASN A 52 4.53 -10.15 17.59
N MET A 53 5.69 -9.51 17.82
CA MET A 53 6.34 -8.73 16.77
C MET A 53 6.84 -9.68 15.68
N LYS A 54 6.28 -9.51 14.48
CA LYS A 54 6.62 -10.29 13.29
C LYS A 54 7.25 -9.38 12.28
N ARG A 55 8.39 -9.82 11.75
CA ARG A 55 9.06 -9.13 10.66
C ARG A 55 8.17 -9.14 9.42
N LEU A 56 7.92 -7.95 8.86
CA LEU A 56 7.19 -7.79 7.62
C LEU A 56 8.09 -8.18 6.45
N LYS A 57 7.57 -8.97 5.52
CA LYS A 57 8.25 -9.35 4.28
C LYS A 57 7.81 -8.43 3.14
N LEU A 58 8.64 -8.27 2.11
CA LEU A 58 8.19 -7.58 0.91
C LEU A 58 7.06 -8.38 0.24
N PRO A 59 5.99 -7.71 -0.22
CA PRO A 59 4.88 -8.40 -0.90
C PRO A 59 5.35 -8.93 -2.26
N ASN A 60 4.95 -10.16 -2.60
CA ASN A 60 5.17 -10.73 -3.92
C ASN A 60 3.90 -10.60 -4.77
N PRO A 61 3.93 -9.88 -5.91
CA PRO A 61 2.77 -9.73 -6.79
C PRO A 61 2.19 -11.06 -7.28
N SER A 62 3.00 -12.12 -7.33
CA SER A 62 2.56 -13.46 -7.72
C SER A 62 1.58 -14.07 -6.71
N ASP A 63 1.65 -13.67 -5.44
CA ASP A 63 0.74 -14.16 -4.41
C ASP A 63 -0.65 -13.54 -4.57
N TRP A 64 -0.75 -12.33 -5.13
CA TRP A 64 -2.04 -11.69 -5.37
C TRP A 64 -2.86 -12.44 -6.43
N LYS A 65 -2.21 -13.04 -7.43
CA LYS A 65 -2.88 -13.87 -8.42
C LYS A 65 -3.51 -15.14 -7.83
N LYS A 66 -3.05 -15.55 -6.65
CA LYS A 66 -3.59 -16.72 -5.92
C LYS A 66 -4.76 -16.33 -5.00
N LEU A 67 -4.99 -15.03 -4.78
CA LEU A 67 -6.10 -14.57 -3.96
C LEU A 67 -7.41 -14.85 -4.70
N GLY A 68 -8.37 -15.41 -3.98
CA GLY A 68 -9.73 -15.54 -4.49
C GLY A 68 -10.38 -14.18 -4.73
N PRO A 69 -11.50 -14.13 -5.47
CA PRO A 69 -12.27 -12.91 -5.63
C PRO A 69 -12.70 -12.37 -4.26
N ALA A 70 -12.81 -11.04 -4.15
CA ALA A 70 -13.34 -10.42 -2.94
C ALA A 70 -14.75 -10.94 -2.64
N ARG A 71 -15.05 -11.13 -1.35
CA ARG A 71 -16.39 -11.56 -0.94
C ARG A 71 -17.40 -10.48 -1.32
N ILE A 72 -18.43 -10.88 -2.06
CA ILE A 72 -19.56 -10.00 -2.38
C ILE A 72 -20.43 -9.86 -1.13
N ASP A 73 -20.73 -8.61 -0.75
CA ASP A 73 -21.73 -8.33 0.27
C ASP A 73 -23.09 -8.16 -0.42
N GLU A 74 -23.82 -9.26 -0.55
CA GLU A 74 -25.11 -9.31 -1.24
C GLU A 74 -26.13 -8.31 -0.70
N LYS A 75 -26.10 -8.04 0.63
CA LYS A 75 -27.01 -7.08 1.26
C LYS A 75 -26.70 -5.65 0.83
N ARG A 76 -25.42 -5.30 0.76
CA ARG A 76 -24.97 -4.00 0.27
C ARG A 76 -25.32 -3.81 -1.20
N GLU A 77 -25.02 -4.80 -2.04
CA GLU A 77 -25.25 -4.70 -3.49
C GLU A 77 -26.75 -4.56 -3.82
N ALA A 78 -27.62 -5.28 -3.10
CA ALA A 78 -29.07 -5.17 -3.26
C ALA A 78 -29.61 -3.74 -2.98
N ALA A 79 -28.93 -2.96 -2.13
CA ALA A 79 -29.31 -1.57 -1.85
C ALA A 79 -29.02 -0.60 -3.02
N PHE A 80 -28.13 -0.97 -3.94
CA PHE A 80 -27.79 -0.17 -5.12
C PHE A 80 -28.63 -0.51 -6.35
N THR A 81 -29.43 -1.58 -6.33
CA THR A 81 -30.25 -2.02 -7.47
C THR A 81 -31.63 -1.32 -7.52
N LYS A 82 -31.72 -0.05 -7.10
CA LYS A 82 -32.98 0.70 -7.00
C LYS A 82 -33.07 1.82 -8.02
#